data_AF-A0A1P8UIH5-F1
#
_entry.id   AF-A0A1P8UIH5-F1
#
_cell.length_a   1.000
_cell.length_b   1.000
_cell.length_c   1.000
_cell.angle_alpha   90.00
_cell.angle_beta   90.00
_cell.angle_gamma   90.00
#
_symmetry.space_group_name_H-M   'P 1'
#
loop_
_entity.id
_entity.type
_entity.pdbx_description
1 polymer ?
#
loop_
_entity_poly.entity_id
_entity_poly.type
_entity_poly.pdbx_seq_one_letter_code
_entity_poly.pdbx_strand_id
1 'polypeptide(L)'
;MNDELKAHREPLGDIVAAIHRATATVAVLSFVGYGVAAWLWFSGQPWLALGVATVSYLFFRLYPVLSVHWARWRSADDLRARAALEALERAWQGRSRRAVLLEVDAWLRKEGSKHD
;
A
#
# COMPACT_ATOMS: atom_id res chain seq x y z
N MET A 1 1.75 3.37 -19.45
CA MET A 1 3.03 3.04 -18.81
C MET A 1 4.19 3.86 -19.38
N ASN A 2 4.81 4.73 -18.58
CA ASN A 2 6.02 5.48 -18.95
C ASN A 2 7.22 4.55 -19.16
N ASP A 3 8.11 4.86 -20.09
CA ASP A 3 9.30 4.05 -20.38
C ASP A 3 10.31 4.01 -19.22
N GLU A 4 10.32 5.02 -18.34
CA GLU A 4 11.10 5.03 -17.09
C GLU A 4 10.73 3.88 -16.13
N LEU A 5 9.43 3.52 -16.04
CA LEU A 5 8.94 2.42 -15.19
C LEU A 5 9.36 1.07 -15.76
N LYS A 6 9.37 0.91 -17.10
CA LYS A 6 9.77 -0.35 -17.73
C LYS A 6 11.23 -0.70 -17.47
N ALA A 7 12.10 0.31 -17.36
CA ALA A 7 13.52 0.13 -17.08
C ALA A 7 13.83 -0.43 -15.68
N HIS A 8 12.86 -0.41 -14.76
CA HIS A 8 13.03 -0.79 -13.35
C HIS A 8 12.19 -2.02 -12.97
N ARG A 9 11.93 -2.93 -13.92
CA ARG A 9 11.00 -4.07 -13.78
C ARG A 9 11.19 -4.89 -12.50
N GLU A 10 12.41 -5.34 -12.21
CA GLU A 10 12.71 -6.16 -11.03
C GLU A 10 12.41 -5.44 -9.71
N PRO A 11 12.98 -4.25 -9.42
CA PRO A 11 12.68 -3.54 -8.17
C PRO A 11 11.21 -3.08 -8.08
N LEU A 12 10.52 -2.84 -9.20
CA LEU A 12 9.09 -2.56 -9.21
C LEU A 12 8.24 -3.75 -8.74
N GLY A 13 8.61 -4.97 -9.11
CA GLY A 13 7.92 -6.18 -8.65
C GLY A 13 7.94 -6.31 -7.12
N ASP A 14 9.11 -6.11 -6.52
CA ASP A 14 9.29 -6.19 -5.07
C ASP A 14 8.55 -5.06 -4.33
N ILE A 15 8.58 -3.84 -4.88
CA ILE A 15 7.85 -2.69 -4.32
C ILE A 15 6.34 -2.94 -4.37
N VAL A 16 5.81 -3.41 -5.50
CA VAL A 16 4.38 -3.70 -5.66
C VAL A 16 3.96 -4.84 -4.72
N ALA A 17 4.76 -5.91 -4.62
CA ALA A 17 4.50 -7.01 -3.70
C ALA A 17 4.51 -6.55 -2.23
N ALA A 18 5.45 -5.68 -1.84
CA ALA A 18 5.51 -5.10 -0.51
C ALA A 18 4.28 -4.22 -0.20
N ILE A 19 3.85 -3.39 -1.16
CA ILE A 19 2.65 -2.57 -1.03
C ILE A 19 1.40 -3.46 -0.92
N HIS A 20 1.32 -4.56 -1.67
CA HIS A 20 0.18 -5.47 -1.59
C HIS A 20 0.11 -6.19 -0.24
N ARG A 21 1.24 -6.70 0.26
CA ARG A 21 1.30 -7.29 1.61
C ARG A 21 0.91 -6.29 2.68
N ALA A 22 1.44 -5.08 2.63
CA ALA A 22 1.08 -4.03 3.57
C ALA A 22 -0.42 -3.70 3.51
N THR A 23 -1.01 -3.69 2.30
CA THR A 23 -2.43 -3.39 2.12
C THR A 23 -3.29 -4.50 2.72
N ALA A 24 -2.91 -5.75 2.51
CA ALA A 24 -3.57 -6.90 3.12
C ALA A 24 -3.46 -6.86 4.65
N THR A 25 -2.27 -6.58 5.19
CA THR A 25 -2.07 -6.46 6.64
C THR A 25 -2.95 -5.36 7.23
N VAL A 26 -3.03 -4.19 6.59
CA VAL A 26 -3.89 -3.10 7.06
C VAL A 26 -5.37 -3.44 6.94
N ALA A 27 -5.79 -4.11 5.87
CA ALA A 27 -7.17 -4.57 5.74
C ALA A 27 -7.55 -5.52 6.88
N VAL A 28 -6.69 -6.48 7.21
CA VAL A 28 -6.90 -7.40 8.34
C VAL A 28 -6.92 -6.63 9.66
N LEU A 29 -5.97 -5.72 9.89
CA LEU A 29 -5.89 -4.94 11.11
C LEU A 29 -7.13 -4.06 11.32
N SER A 30 -7.62 -3.43 10.26
CA SER A 30 -8.86 -2.64 10.28
C SER A 30 -10.08 -3.52 10.56
N PHE A 31 -10.14 -4.73 10.01
CA PHE A 31 -11.23 -5.66 10.27
C PHE A 31 -11.26 -6.08 11.74
N VAL A 32 -10.09 -6.41 12.30
CA VAL A 32 -9.94 -6.70 13.73
C VAL A 32 -10.33 -5.50 14.58
N GLY A 33 -9.86 -4.29 14.23
CA GLY A 33 -10.19 -3.05 14.94
C GLY A 33 -11.70 -2.77 14.98
N TYR A 34 -12.41 -2.96 13.87
CA TYR A 34 -13.86 -2.85 13.84
C TYR A 34 -14.57 -3.94 14.66
N GLY A 35 -14.07 -5.18 14.62
CA GLY A 35 -14.61 -6.28 15.44
C GLY A 35 -14.49 -5.98 16.94
N VAL A 36 -13.34 -5.44 17.36
CA VAL A 36 -13.10 -5.01 18.75
C VAL A 36 -14.01 -3.84 19.11
N ALA A 37 -14.18 -2.86 18.23
CA ALA A 37 -15.09 -1.73 18.45
C ALA A 37 -16.55 -2.19 18.61
N ALA A 38 -17.02 -3.10 17.75
CA ALA A 38 -18.35 -3.69 17.85
C ALA A 38 -18.52 -4.46 19.17
N TRP A 39 -17.53 -5.27 19.56
CA TRP A 39 -17.56 -5.99 20.83
C TRP A 39 -17.60 -5.06 22.04
N LEU A 40 -16.81 -3.98 22.04
CA LEU A 40 -16.82 -2.95 23.10
C LEU A 40 -18.18 -2.22 23.18
N TRP A 41 -18.82 -1.99 22.04
CA TRP A 41 -20.14 -1.38 21.97
C TRP A 41 -21.18 -2.25 22.69
N PHE A 42 -21.22 -3.55 22.39
CA PHE A 42 -22.12 -4.50 23.05
C PHE A 42 -21.73 -4.80 24.51
N SER A 43 -20.47 -4.57 24.88
CA SER A 43 -19.98 -4.70 26.26
C SER A 43 -20.32 -3.49 27.15
N GLY A 44 -21.12 -2.54 26.64
CA GLY A 44 -21.54 -1.35 27.39
C GLY A 44 -20.46 -0.27 27.52
N GLN A 45 -19.42 -0.30 26.68
CA GLN A 45 -18.32 0.66 26.68
C GLN A 45 -18.30 1.50 25.37
N PRO A 46 -19.35 2.31 25.11
CA PRO A 46 -19.52 3.00 23.82
C PRO A 46 -18.43 4.03 23.53
N TRP A 47 -17.87 4.67 24.56
CA TRP A 47 -16.77 5.63 24.41
C TRP A 47 -15.47 4.97 23.94
N LEU A 48 -15.16 3.77 24.46
CA LEU A 48 -14.00 3.00 24.02
C LEU A 48 -14.22 2.46 22.60
N ALA A 49 -15.43 2.00 22.28
CA ALA A 49 -15.79 1.62 20.92
C ALA A 49 -15.58 2.77 19.91
N LEU A 50 -16.00 3.99 20.27
CA LEU A 50 -15.80 5.18 19.44
C LEU A 50 -14.31 5.53 19.27
N GLY A 51 -13.52 5.38 20.33
CA GLY A 51 -12.07 5.55 20.28
C GLY A 51 -11.40 4.56 19.32
N VAL A 52 -11.70 3.27 19.47
CA VAL A 52 -11.13 2.20 18.63
C VAL A 52 -11.56 2.36 17.17
N ALA A 53 -12.82 2.72 16.91
CA ALA A 53 -13.30 3.00 15.55
C ALA A 53 -12.57 4.19 14.92
N THR A 54 -12.36 5.26 15.69
CA THR A 54 -11.64 6.46 15.23
C THR A 54 -10.18 6.16 14.93
N VAL A 55 -9.49 5.42 15.81
CA VAL A 55 -8.11 4.99 15.59
C VAL A 55 -8.01 4.08 14.37
N SER A 56 -8.95 3.13 14.20
CA SER A 56 -8.99 2.25 13.02
C SER A 56 -9.20 3.04 11.73
N TYR A 57 -10.08 4.05 11.75
CA TYR A 57 -10.32 4.95 10.63
C TYR A 57 -9.09 5.80 10.29
N LEU A 58 -8.45 6.41 11.29
CA LEU A 58 -7.21 7.17 11.12
C LEU A 58 -6.09 6.30 10.57
N PHE A 59 -5.95 5.07 11.07
CA PHE A 59 -4.96 4.12 10.58
C PHE A 59 -5.18 3.80 9.09
N PHE A 60 -6.43 3.57 8.68
CA PHE A 60 -6.79 3.38 7.28
C PHE A 60 -6.52 4.63 6.42
N ARG A 61 -6.79 5.83 6.97
CA ARG A 61 -6.56 7.11 6.31
C ARG A 61 -5.07 7.43 6.13
N LEU A 62 -4.24 7.13 7.12
CA LEU A 62 -2.79 7.39 7.09
C LEU A 62 -2.02 6.28 6.36
N TYR A 63 -2.60 5.10 6.17
CA TYR A 63 -1.95 3.97 5.51
C TYR A 63 -1.28 4.32 4.15
N PRO A 64 -1.91 5.05 3.20
CA PRO A 64 -1.27 5.38 1.94
C PRO A 64 -0.03 6.26 2.11
N VAL A 65 0.02 7.10 3.15
CA VAL A 65 1.19 7.94 3.45
C VAL A 65 2.28 7.10 4.11
N LEU A 66 1.89 6.23 5.05
CA LEU A 66 2.79 5.34 5.76
C LEU A 66 3.43 4.30 4.82
N SER A 67 2.70 3.75 3.85
CA SER A 67 3.25 2.74 2.94
C SER A 67 4.38 3.30 2.07
N VAL A 68 4.27 4.55 1.61
CA VAL A 68 5.31 5.24 0.84
C VAL A 68 6.51 5.55 1.73
N HIS A 69 6.26 6.04 2.95
CA HIS A 69 7.33 6.32 3.90
C HIS A 69 8.09 5.03 4.26
N TRP A 70 7.37 3.93 4.46
CA TRP A 70 7.93 2.62 4.77
C TRP A 70 8.69 2.03 3.59
N ALA A 71 8.17 2.15 2.36
CA ALA A 71 8.88 1.76 1.14
C ALA A 71 10.17 2.58 0.96
N ARG A 72 10.14 3.88 1.24
CA ARG A 72 11.30 4.77 1.20
C ARG A 72 12.36 4.42 2.25
N TRP A 73 11.92 4.03 3.45
CA TRP A 73 12.81 3.57 4.52
C TRP A 73 13.43 2.20 4.20
N ARG A 74 12.63 1.25 3.68
CA ARG A 74 13.09 -0.08 3.26
C ARG A 74 14.08 -0.01 2.09
N SER A 75 13.86 0.94 1.19
CA SER A 75 14.73 1.20 0.02
C SER A 75 15.91 2.11 0.36
N ALA A 76 16.14 2.43 1.64
CA ALA A 76 17.15 3.43 2.00
C ALA A 76 18.58 3.02 1.56
N ASP A 77 18.87 1.72 1.55
CA ASP A 77 20.19 1.19 1.19
C ASP A 77 20.31 0.74 -0.28
N ASP A 78 19.21 0.72 -1.04
CA ASP A 78 19.22 0.30 -2.45
C ASP A 78 18.87 1.46 -3.39
N LEU A 79 19.90 1.96 -4.09
CA LEU A 79 19.79 3.05 -5.07
C LEU A 79 18.85 2.70 -6.23
N ARG A 80 18.74 1.42 -6.64
CA ARG A 80 17.83 1.00 -7.72
C ARG A 80 16.38 1.00 -7.27
N ALA A 81 16.13 0.56 -6.03
CA ALA A 81 14.80 0.62 -5.43
C ALA A 81 14.33 2.07 -5.22
N ARG A 82 15.24 2.99 -4.84
CA ARG A 82 14.93 4.43 -4.74
C ARG A 82 14.53 5.04 -6.08
N ALA A 83 15.29 4.78 -7.15
CA ALA A 83 14.97 5.30 -8.48
C ALA A 83 13.61 4.80 -8.99
N ALA A 84 13.31 3.52 -8.75
CA ALA A 84 12.00 2.93 -9.05
C ALA A 84 10.87 3.57 -8.25
N LEU A 85 11.09 3.85 -6.95
CA LEU A 85 10.13 4.50 -6.08
C LEU A 85 9.84 5.94 -6.50
N GLU A 86 10.86 6.71 -6.87
CA GLU A 86 10.70 8.09 -7.37
C GLU A 86 9.96 8.15 -8.71
N ALA A 87 10.22 7.20 -9.63
CA ALA A 87 9.48 7.09 -10.87
C ALA A 87 7.99 6.76 -10.62
N LEU A 88 7.72 5.89 -9.64
CA LEU A 88 6.36 5.55 -9.21
C LEU A 88 5.66 6.75 -8.55
N GLU A 89 6.38 7.52 -7.74
CA GLU A 89 5.85 8.71 -7.06
C GLU A 89 5.56 9.84 -8.03
N ARG A 90 6.40 10.04 -9.06
CA ARG A 90 6.10 10.94 -10.19
C ARG A 90 4.84 10.51 -10.94
N ALA A 91 4.64 9.22 -11.18
CA ALA A 91 3.43 8.70 -11.81
C ALA A 91 2.16 8.91 -10.94
N TRP A 92 2.31 8.98 -9.62
CA TRP A 92 1.21 9.28 -8.69
C TRP A 92 0.79 10.75 -8.66
N GLN A 93 1.65 11.70 -9.07
CA GLN A 93 1.31 13.12 -9.01
C GLN A 93 0.16 13.54 -9.96
N GLY A 94 -0.23 12.68 -10.91
CA GLY A 94 -1.33 12.94 -11.86
C GLY A 94 -2.52 11.98 -11.79
N ARG A 95 -2.49 10.93 -10.96
CA ARG A 95 -3.52 9.88 -10.92
C ARG A 95 -3.68 9.27 -9.53
N SER A 96 -4.83 8.62 -9.28
CA SER A 96 -5.02 7.89 -8.03
C SER A 96 -3.98 6.77 -7.89
N ARG A 97 -3.34 6.67 -6.72
CA ARG A 97 -2.27 5.69 -6.45
C ARG A 97 -2.71 4.25 -6.77
N ARG A 98 -3.98 3.96 -6.48
CA ARG A 98 -4.61 2.68 -6.75
C ARG A 98 -4.68 2.38 -8.26
N ALA A 99 -5.00 3.37 -9.09
CA ALA A 99 -5.03 3.19 -10.54
C ALA A 99 -3.63 2.95 -11.12
N VAL A 100 -2.61 3.67 -10.64
CA VAL A 100 -1.22 3.48 -11.08
C VAL A 100 -0.69 2.12 -10.66
N LEU A 101 -0.94 1.67 -9.42
CA LEU A 101 -0.57 0.34 -8.95
C LEU A 101 -1.25 -0.77 -9.75
N LEU A 102 -2.54 -0.63 -10.06
CA LEU A 102 -3.27 -1.57 -10.91
C LEU A 102 -2.71 -1.61 -12.34
N GLU A 103 -2.34 -0.47 -12.91
CA GLU A 103 -1.71 -0.41 -14.24
C GLU A 103 -0.36 -1.11 -14.25
N VAL A 104 0.48 -0.88 -13.23
CA VAL A 104 1.80 -1.51 -13.06
C VAL A 104 1.66 -3.02 -12.85
N ASP A 105 0.74 -3.46 -12.01
CA ASP A 105 0.49 -4.88 -11.74
C ASP A 105 -0.06 -5.61 -12.98
N ALA A 106 -1.01 -5.01 -13.70
CA ALA A 106 -1.51 -5.55 -14.96
C ALA A 106 -0.41 -5.70 -16.02
N TRP A 107 0.53 -4.76 -16.07
CA TRP A 107 1.68 -4.82 -16.95
C TRP A 107 2.69 -5.90 -16.54
N LEU A 108 3.05 -5.97 -15.25
CA LEU A 108 3.96 -6.99 -14.72
C LEU A 108 3.43 -8.41 -15.00
N ARG A 109 2.13 -8.65 -14.82
CA ARG A 109 1.49 -9.94 -15.14
C ARG A 109 1.51 -10.25 -16.64
N LYS A 110 1.23 -9.25 -17.49
CA LYS A 110 1.23 -9.41 -18.95
C LYS A 110 2.62 -9.68 -19.50
N GLU A 111 3.67 -9.07 -18.93
CA GLU A 111 5.06 -9.29 -19.32
C GLU A 111 5.59 -10.63 -18.76
N GLY A 112 5.16 -11.03 -17.56
CA GLY A 112 5.47 -12.34 -16.97
C GLY A 112 4.87 -13.52 -17.75
N SER A 113 3.65 -13.37 -18.26
CA SER A 113 2.98 -14.37 -19.11
C SER A 113 3.59 -14.55 -20.51
N LYS A 114 4.57 -13.73 -20.89
CA LYS A 114 5.23 -13.76 -22.21
C LYS A 114 6.55 -14.53 -22.21
N HIS A 115 6.92 -15.13 -21.08
CA HIS A 115 8.14 -15.91 -20.89
C HIS A 115 7.90 -17.33 -20.34
N ASP A 116 6.62 -17.75 -20.23
CA ASP A 116 6.20 -19.16 -20.22
C ASP A 116 5.77 -19.56 -21.64
#